data_AF-A0A150WEW5-F1
#
_entry.id   AF-A0A150WEW5-F1
#
_cell.length_a   1.000
_cell.length_b   1.000
_cell.length_c   1.000
_cell.angle_alpha   90.00
_cell.angle_beta   90.00
_cell.angle_gamma   90.00
#
_symmetry.space_group_name_H-M   'P 1'
#
loop_
_entity.id
_entity.type
_entity.pdbx_description
1 polymer ?
#
loop_
_entity_poly.entity_id
_entity_poly.type
_entity_poly.pdbx_seq_one_letter_code
_entity_poly.pdbx_strand_id
1 'polypeptide(L)'
;MGMLDRYKKKGGFYQLLQLLETSPTAKREQFLKLIEAESPAWEEALRKRVLTVNRVYGWESQYLVEIFSRIQPLTLANALHGSPQEQVDQLLGCLPPISKRKITDLMAESNPSPGEKSSCIVRLLSEVRGFVSQGIIRLEKVDPELHVPENIEEVLNASGFAVPSFEYETGKKDSAPHVAAEPEPGASPAHAAMLQENEFLKRKVNQLVAEVNTLKNENSILKDKLSQIKKIA
;
A
#
# COMPACT_ATOMS: atom_id res chain seq x y z
N MET A 1 -27.53 -6.91 -1.19
CA MET A 1 -26.25 -6.30 -1.60
C MET A 1 -25.69 -5.61 -0.38
N GLY A 2 -24.62 -6.18 0.17
CA GLY A 2 -23.89 -5.60 1.28
C GLY A 2 -23.16 -4.32 0.84
N MET A 3 -22.70 -3.52 1.80
CA MET A 3 -21.93 -2.32 1.50
C MET A 3 -20.62 -2.69 0.77
N LEU A 4 -20.00 -3.80 1.19
CA LEU A 4 -18.71 -4.26 0.68
C LEU A 4 -18.78 -4.69 -0.80
N ASP A 5 -19.94 -5.16 -1.28
CA ASP A 5 -20.11 -5.66 -2.65
C ASP A 5 -19.74 -4.60 -3.71
N ARG A 6 -19.88 -3.30 -3.40
CA ARG A 6 -19.50 -2.19 -4.28
C ARG A 6 -17.99 -2.07 -4.49
N TYR A 7 -17.20 -2.61 -3.55
CA TYR A 7 -15.76 -2.50 -3.47
C TYR A 7 -15.04 -3.81 -3.84
N LYS A 8 -15.75 -4.92 -4.07
CA LYS A 8 -15.22 -6.22 -4.53
C LYS A 8 -14.85 -6.23 -6.03
N LYS A 9 -14.33 -5.12 -6.54
CA LYS A 9 -13.89 -4.93 -7.93
C LYS A 9 -12.49 -4.35 -7.94
N LYS A 10 -11.77 -4.45 -9.06
CA LYS A 10 -10.42 -3.91 -9.20
C LYS A 10 -10.34 -2.45 -8.77
N GLY A 11 -9.45 -2.13 -7.81
CA GLY A 11 -9.25 -0.79 -7.26
C GLY A 11 -10.29 -0.38 -6.21
N GLY A 12 -11.28 -1.23 -5.94
CA GLY A 12 -12.30 -0.98 -4.92
C GLY A 12 -11.71 -1.03 -3.51
N PHE A 13 -10.68 -1.85 -3.27
CA PHE A 13 -9.98 -1.84 -1.99
C PHE A 13 -9.35 -0.47 -1.71
N TYR A 14 -8.64 0.09 -2.70
CA TYR A 14 -8.04 1.42 -2.58
C TYR A 14 -9.09 2.52 -2.38
N GLN A 15 -10.23 2.46 -3.09
CA GLN A 15 -11.34 3.38 -2.90
C GLN A 15 -11.90 3.34 -1.46
N LEU A 16 -12.05 2.13 -0.91
CA LEU A 16 -12.52 1.93 0.45
C LEU A 16 -11.50 2.46 1.47
N LEU A 17 -10.22 2.23 1.20
CA LEU A 17 -9.11 2.71 2.02
C LEU A 17 -9.06 4.23 2.08
N GLN A 18 -9.17 4.89 0.92
CA GLN A 18 -9.27 6.35 0.84
C GLN A 18 -10.51 6.88 1.59
N LEU A 19 -11.66 6.19 1.48
CA LEU A 19 -12.85 6.55 2.24
C LEU A 19 -12.62 6.47 3.75
N LEU A 20 -11.97 5.41 4.23
CA LEU A 20 -11.65 5.24 5.65
C LEU A 20 -10.69 6.34 6.13
N GLU A 21 -9.63 6.62 5.38
CA GLU A 21 -8.60 7.62 5.73
C GLU A 21 -9.15 9.04 5.79
N THR A 22 -10.07 9.38 4.89
CA THR A 22 -10.71 10.70 4.82
C THR A 22 -11.92 10.84 5.75
N SER A 23 -12.40 9.75 6.34
CA SER A 23 -13.51 9.75 7.29
C SER A 23 -13.06 10.08 8.73
N PRO A 24 -13.91 10.79 9.52
CA PRO A 24 -13.69 10.96 10.96
C PRO A 24 -13.61 9.61 11.68
N THR A 25 -12.83 9.53 12.77
CA THR A 25 -12.56 8.29 13.52
C THR A 25 -13.84 7.53 13.89
N ALA A 26 -14.88 8.21 14.38
CA ALA A 26 -16.13 7.56 14.76
C ALA A 26 -16.82 6.86 13.57
N LYS A 27 -16.86 7.52 12.39
CA LYS A 27 -17.45 6.94 11.17
C LYS A 27 -16.58 5.83 10.61
N ARG A 28 -15.25 5.98 10.70
CA ARG A 28 -14.29 4.94 10.27
C ARG A 28 -14.47 3.64 11.05
N GLU A 29 -14.55 3.71 12.38
CA GLU A 29 -14.79 2.53 13.21
C GLU A 29 -16.17 1.92 12.95
N GLN A 30 -17.19 2.73 12.67
CA GLN A 30 -18.50 2.22 12.24
C GLN A 30 -18.41 1.47 10.91
N PHE A 31 -17.70 2.01 9.91
CA PHE A 31 -17.48 1.32 8.64
C PHE A 31 -16.70 0.02 8.81
N LEU A 32 -15.62 0.02 9.61
CA LEU A 32 -14.84 -1.18 9.87
C LEU A 32 -15.69 -2.27 10.54
N LYS A 33 -16.53 -1.94 11.53
CA LYS A 33 -17.46 -2.90 12.15
C LYS A 33 -18.49 -3.48 11.16
N LEU A 34 -19.01 -2.65 10.24
CA LEU A 34 -19.92 -3.12 9.20
C LEU A 34 -19.20 -4.07 8.23
N ILE A 35 -17.97 -3.74 7.85
CA ILE A 35 -17.14 -4.58 6.98
C ILE A 35 -16.78 -5.88 7.70
N GLU A 36 -16.46 -5.84 8.99
CA GLU A 36 -16.17 -7.02 9.82
C GLU A 36 -17.33 -8.02 9.81
N ALA A 37 -18.56 -7.51 9.95
CA ALA A 37 -19.76 -8.32 9.92
C ALA A 37 -20.00 -8.96 8.53
N GLU A 38 -19.58 -8.32 7.44
CA GLU A 38 -19.69 -8.86 6.08
C GLU A 38 -18.51 -9.78 5.71
N SER A 39 -17.29 -9.43 6.11
CA SER A 39 -16.05 -10.16 5.85
C SER A 39 -14.92 -9.72 6.80
N PRO A 40 -14.57 -10.54 7.81
CA PRO A 40 -13.47 -10.25 8.73
C PRO A 40 -12.11 -10.11 8.02
N ALA A 41 -11.87 -10.88 6.95
CA ALA A 41 -10.63 -10.81 6.19
C ALA A 41 -10.42 -9.45 5.51
N TRP A 42 -11.51 -8.84 5.00
CA TRP A 42 -11.45 -7.49 4.43
C TRP A 42 -11.21 -6.43 5.51
N GLU A 43 -11.86 -6.54 6.66
CA GLU A 43 -11.62 -5.61 7.79
C GLU A 43 -10.16 -5.65 8.24
N GLU A 44 -9.61 -6.85 8.46
CA GLU A 44 -8.25 -7.02 8.94
C GLU A 44 -7.24 -6.45 7.93
N ALA A 45 -7.46 -6.73 6.64
CA ALA A 45 -6.60 -6.22 5.57
C ALA A 45 -6.64 -4.69 5.47
N LEU A 46 -7.82 -4.07 5.65
CA LEU A 46 -7.99 -2.62 5.67
C LEU A 46 -7.32 -2.01 6.91
N ARG A 47 -7.58 -2.55 8.11
CA ARG A 47 -7.02 -2.03 9.37
C ARG A 47 -5.49 -2.02 9.34
N LYS A 48 -4.86 -3.04 8.76
CA LYS A 48 -3.40 -3.08 8.55
C LYS A 48 -2.89 -2.01 7.58
N ARG A 49 -3.69 -1.64 6.57
CA ARG A 49 -3.27 -0.79 5.45
C ARG A 49 -3.75 0.65 5.51
N VAL A 50 -4.63 1.01 6.44
CA VAL A 50 -5.09 2.40 6.66
C VAL A 50 -3.92 3.27 7.10
N LEU A 51 -3.67 4.34 6.35
CA LEU A 51 -2.70 5.36 6.67
C LEU A 51 -3.28 6.30 7.73
N THR A 52 -2.50 6.56 8.77
CA THR A 52 -2.84 7.56 9.79
C THR A 52 -1.72 8.58 9.90
N VAL A 53 -2.05 9.77 10.38
CA VAL A 53 -1.07 10.83 10.54
C VAL A 53 0.06 10.44 11.49
N ASN A 54 -0.27 9.73 12.57
CA ASN A 54 0.69 9.21 13.53
C ASN A 54 1.65 8.20 12.89
N ARG A 55 1.14 7.37 11.97
CA ARG A 55 1.94 6.40 11.23
C ARG A 55 2.93 7.08 10.29
N VAL A 56 2.47 8.13 9.58
CA VAL A 56 3.36 8.98 8.75
C VAL A 56 4.44 9.64 9.60
N TYR A 57 4.08 10.22 10.75
CA TYR A 57 5.03 10.88 11.65
C TYR A 57 6.07 9.93 12.26
N GLY A 58 5.78 8.62 12.31
CA GLY A 58 6.72 7.59 12.74
C GLY A 58 7.73 7.16 11.68
N TRP A 59 7.63 7.65 10.44
CA TRP A 59 8.58 7.32 9.38
C TRP A 59 9.93 8.01 9.57
N GLU A 60 10.97 7.43 8.97
CA GLU A 60 12.32 8.00 9.04
C GLU A 60 12.40 9.40 8.41
N SER A 61 13.30 10.23 8.94
CA SER A 61 13.47 11.64 8.53
C SER A 61 13.69 11.82 7.02
N GLN A 62 14.33 10.85 6.35
CA GLN A 62 14.55 10.88 4.90
C GLN A 62 13.24 10.86 4.10
N TYR A 63 12.20 10.18 4.60
CA TYR A 63 10.89 10.14 3.96
C TYR A 63 10.05 11.34 4.35
N LEU A 64 10.15 11.76 5.62
CA LEU A 64 9.48 12.96 6.12
C LEU A 64 9.92 14.21 5.35
N VAL A 65 11.22 14.38 5.05
CA VAL A 65 11.70 15.54 4.27
C VAL A 65 11.14 15.55 2.86
N GLU A 66 11.01 14.41 2.18
CA GLU A 66 10.42 14.34 0.84
C GLU A 66 8.94 14.73 0.84
N ILE A 67 8.21 14.31 1.87
CA ILE A 67 6.79 14.58 2.05
C ILE A 67 6.58 16.06 2.42
N PHE A 68 7.21 16.51 3.51
CA PHE A 68 6.99 17.84 4.07
C PHE A 68 7.52 18.96 3.18
N SER A 69 8.54 18.71 2.36
CA SER A 69 9.04 19.72 1.40
C SER A 69 8.09 19.97 0.23
N ARG A 70 7.12 19.06 -0.02
CA ARG A 70 6.16 19.16 -1.14
C ARG A 70 4.78 19.64 -0.70
N ILE A 71 4.47 19.52 0.59
CA ILE A 71 3.17 19.93 1.12
C ILE A 71 3.16 21.43 1.39
N GLN A 72 1.99 22.04 1.17
CA GLN A 72 1.79 23.45 1.45
C GLN A 72 2.11 23.77 2.93
N PRO A 73 2.96 24.78 3.23
CA PRO A 73 3.36 25.09 4.60
C PRO A 73 2.22 25.33 5.58
N LEU A 74 1.14 26.00 5.14
CA LEU A 74 -0.05 26.24 5.98
C LEU A 74 -0.78 24.93 6.35
N THR A 75 -0.80 23.95 5.45
CA THR A 75 -1.40 22.63 5.73
C THR A 75 -0.61 21.92 6.82
N LEU A 76 0.73 21.95 6.76
CA LEU A 76 1.59 21.38 7.80
C LEU A 76 1.46 22.13 9.12
N ALA A 77 1.48 23.46 9.09
CA ALA A 77 1.33 24.29 10.28
C ALA A 77 0.02 23.96 11.03
N ASN A 78 -1.10 23.94 10.31
CA ASN A 78 -2.40 23.64 10.90
C ASN A 78 -2.53 22.17 11.36
N ALA A 79 -1.93 21.21 10.63
CA ALA A 79 -1.93 19.80 11.03
C ALA A 79 -1.11 19.54 12.30
N LEU A 80 0.01 20.24 12.47
CA LEU A 80 0.90 20.12 13.63
C LEU A 80 0.42 20.95 14.84
N HIS A 81 -0.48 21.91 14.64
CA HIS A 81 -0.92 22.84 15.68
C HIS A 81 -1.52 22.14 16.90
N GLY A 82 -0.91 22.37 18.07
CA GLY A 82 -1.33 21.77 19.35
C GLY A 82 -0.74 20.39 19.62
N SER A 83 0.14 19.89 18.75
CA SER A 83 1.00 18.74 19.05
C SER A 83 2.07 19.14 20.08
N PRO A 84 2.62 18.19 20.86
CA PRO A 84 3.73 18.46 21.77
C PRO A 84 4.92 19.11 21.05
N GLN A 85 5.53 20.12 21.66
CA GLN A 85 6.61 20.89 21.05
C GLN A 85 7.80 20.00 20.63
N GLU A 86 8.15 19.01 21.45
CA GLU A 86 9.21 18.04 21.14
C GLU A 86 8.93 17.25 19.85
N GLN A 87 7.68 16.84 19.65
CA GLN A 87 7.25 16.15 18.43
C GLN A 87 7.34 17.08 17.22
N VAL A 88 6.90 18.34 17.37
CA VAL A 88 6.99 19.34 16.29
C VAL A 88 8.45 19.60 15.92
N ASP A 89 9.34 19.73 16.91
CA ASP A 89 10.76 19.97 16.66
C ASP A 89 11.45 18.79 15.99
N GLN A 90 11.11 17.56 16.37
CA GLN A 90 11.57 16.35 15.69
C GLN A 90 11.10 16.30 14.23
N LEU A 91 9.81 16.54 13.99
CA LEU A 91 9.20 16.46 12.66
C LEU A 91 9.71 17.56 11.73
N LEU A 92 9.90 18.79 12.23
CA LEU A 92 10.42 19.90 11.44
C LEU A 92 11.95 19.92 11.37
N GLY A 93 12.64 19.12 12.18
CA GLY A 93 14.11 19.02 12.20
C GLY A 93 14.71 18.48 10.90
N CYS A 94 13.93 17.73 10.09
CA CYS A 94 14.37 17.24 8.79
C CYS A 94 14.29 18.30 7.67
N LEU A 95 13.66 19.45 7.94
CA LEU A 95 13.47 20.51 6.94
C LEU A 95 14.61 21.54 6.96
N PRO A 96 14.89 22.20 5.83
CA PRO A 96 15.78 23.35 5.79
C PRO A 96 15.33 24.47 6.76
N PRO A 97 16.27 25.24 7.35
CA PRO A 97 15.94 26.26 8.35
C PRO A 97 14.88 27.28 7.90
N ILE A 98 14.89 27.66 6.63
CA ILE A 98 13.92 28.60 6.04
C ILE A 98 12.50 28.02 6.08
N SER A 99 12.35 26.75 5.69
CA SER A 99 11.06 26.06 5.69
C SER A 99 10.56 25.82 7.11
N LYS A 100 11.44 25.37 8.03
CA LYS A 100 11.11 25.21 9.45
C LYS A 100 10.61 26.52 10.06
N ARG A 101 11.33 27.62 9.83
CA ARG A 101 10.94 28.95 10.31
C ARG A 101 9.57 29.36 9.78
N LYS A 102 9.36 29.26 8.46
CA LYS A 102 8.08 29.60 7.82
C LYS A 102 6.89 28.83 8.42
N ILE A 103 7.05 27.53 8.66
CA ILE A 103 5.99 26.70 9.25
C ILE A 103 5.76 27.11 10.71
N THR A 104 6.82 27.36 11.48
CA THR A 104 6.73 27.78 12.88
C THR A 104 6.05 29.14 13.04
N ASP A 105 6.38 30.11 12.18
CA ASP A 105 5.75 31.43 12.17
C ASP A 105 4.25 31.31 11.87
N LEU A 106 3.87 30.50 10.86
CA LEU A 106 2.47 30.21 10.54
C LEU A 106 1.73 29.50 11.69
N MET A 107 2.40 28.62 12.43
CA MET A 107 1.82 27.96 13.61
C MET A 107 1.56 28.95 14.75
N ALA A 108 2.40 29.97 14.91
CA ALA A 108 2.25 30.99 15.95
C ALA A 108 1.13 32.00 15.61
N GLU A 109 0.93 32.30 14.32
CA GLU A 109 -0.09 33.23 13.84
C GLU A 109 -1.48 32.59 13.68
N SER A 110 -1.52 31.28 13.43
CA SER A 110 -2.75 30.54 13.17
C SER A 110 -3.35 30.00 14.46
N ASN A 111 -4.68 30.10 14.61
CA ASN A 111 -5.42 29.39 15.66
C ASN A 111 -6.54 28.55 15.01
N PRO A 112 -6.18 27.43 14.35
CA PRO A 112 -7.11 26.66 13.55
C PRO A 112 -8.12 25.93 14.44
N SER A 113 -9.38 25.99 14.03
CA SER A 113 -10.46 25.21 14.62
C SER A 113 -10.19 23.70 14.50
N PRO A 114 -10.81 22.85 15.35
CA PRO A 114 -10.68 21.40 15.24
C PRO A 114 -11.05 20.85 13.84
N GLY A 115 -12.01 21.48 13.16
CA GLY A 115 -12.41 21.13 11.80
C GLY A 115 -11.34 21.45 10.76
N GLU A 116 -10.67 22.60 10.88
CA GLU A 116 -9.57 22.99 9.98
C GLU A 116 -8.35 22.10 10.17
N LYS A 117 -8.00 21.77 11.41
CA LYS A 117 -6.93 20.80 11.70
C LYS A 117 -7.23 19.45 11.07
N SER A 118 -8.44 18.94 11.27
CA SER A 118 -8.88 17.67 10.68
C SER A 118 -8.81 17.69 9.16
N SER A 119 -9.24 18.80 8.54
CA SER A 119 -9.19 18.97 7.08
C SER A 119 -7.74 19.02 6.57
N CYS A 120 -6.83 19.67 7.28
CA CYS A 120 -5.42 19.72 6.94
C CYS A 120 -4.75 18.34 7.08
N ILE A 121 -5.11 17.57 8.11
CA ILE A 121 -4.65 16.18 8.27
C ILE A 121 -5.15 15.31 7.11
N VAL A 122 -6.43 15.39 6.75
CA VAL A 122 -6.99 14.65 5.61
C VAL A 122 -6.27 15.03 4.31
N ARG A 123 -5.96 16.32 4.13
CA ARG A 123 -5.19 16.80 2.97
C ARG A 123 -3.77 16.24 2.97
N LEU A 124 -3.06 16.29 4.11
CA LEU A 124 -1.74 15.68 4.29
C LEU A 124 -1.75 14.19 3.90
N LEU A 125 -2.70 13.40 4.39
CA LEU A 125 -2.80 11.98 4.06
C LEU A 125 -3.08 11.73 2.57
N SER A 126 -3.93 12.58 1.97
CA SER A 126 -4.24 12.51 0.53
C SER A 126 -3.01 12.80 -0.33
N GLU A 127 -2.21 13.80 0.04
CA GLU A 127 -0.94 14.10 -0.64
C GLU A 127 0.07 12.95 -0.49
N VAL A 128 0.19 12.36 0.71
CA VAL A 128 1.08 11.20 0.93
C VAL A 128 0.67 10.03 0.04
N ARG A 129 -0.63 9.72 -0.05
CA ARG A 129 -1.15 8.69 -0.97
C ARG A 129 -0.88 9.05 -2.44
N GLY A 130 -0.95 10.32 -2.79
CA GLY A 130 -0.55 10.84 -4.11
C GLY A 130 0.95 10.62 -4.40
N PHE A 131 1.81 10.82 -3.42
CA PHE A 131 3.26 10.56 -3.59
C PHE A 131 3.56 9.06 -3.72
N VAL A 132 2.78 8.20 -3.06
CA VAL A 132 2.86 6.76 -3.25
C VAL A 132 2.46 6.36 -4.66
N SER A 133 1.32 6.86 -5.17
CA SER A 133 0.86 6.51 -6.53
C SER A 133 1.77 7.04 -7.63
N GLN A 134 2.48 8.14 -7.37
CA GLN A 134 3.52 8.69 -8.26
C GLN A 134 4.87 7.95 -8.16
N GLY A 135 5.02 7.03 -7.21
CA GLY A 135 6.26 6.28 -6.97
C GLY A 135 7.38 7.11 -6.32
N ILE A 136 7.06 8.29 -5.78
CA ILE A 136 7.97 9.11 -4.97
C ILE A 136 8.25 8.37 -3.66
N ILE A 137 7.19 7.97 -2.97
CA ILE A 137 7.28 7.16 -1.75
C ILE A 137 6.99 5.70 -2.11
N ARG A 138 7.93 4.81 -1.77
CA ARG A 138 7.78 3.36 -1.96
C ARG A 138 7.44 2.71 -0.63
N LEU A 139 6.16 2.39 -0.42
CA LEU A 139 5.68 1.82 0.84
C LEU A 139 6.38 0.51 1.19
N GLU A 140 6.86 -0.26 0.22
CA GLU A 140 7.62 -1.49 0.44
C GLU A 140 8.93 -1.27 1.20
N LYS A 141 9.46 -0.04 1.17
CA LYS A 141 10.69 0.34 1.89
C LYS A 141 10.39 1.09 3.18
N VAL A 142 9.33 1.89 3.19
CA VAL A 142 9.00 2.77 4.31
C VAL A 142 8.19 2.03 5.36
N ASP A 143 7.16 1.31 4.92
CA ASP A 143 6.19 0.63 5.78
C ASP A 143 5.46 -0.46 4.96
N PRO A 144 6.04 -1.67 4.89
CA PRO A 144 5.57 -2.73 4.00
C PRO A 144 4.12 -3.17 4.26
N GLU A 145 3.62 -2.98 5.48
CA GLU A 145 2.25 -3.33 5.83
C GLU A 145 1.21 -2.42 5.17
N LEU A 146 1.59 -1.19 4.82
CA LEU A 146 0.72 -0.24 4.11
C LEU A 146 0.66 -0.50 2.60
N HIS A 147 1.56 -1.34 2.07
CA HIS A 147 1.56 -1.70 0.67
C HIS A 147 0.29 -2.50 0.31
N VAL A 148 -0.35 -2.11 -0.78
CA VAL A 148 -1.56 -2.73 -1.32
C VAL A 148 -1.17 -3.54 -2.56
N PRO A 149 -1.12 -4.89 -2.49
CA PRO A 149 -0.86 -5.72 -3.65
C PRO A 149 -1.93 -5.54 -4.74
N GLU A 150 -1.56 -5.65 -6.01
CA GLU A 150 -2.47 -5.46 -7.14
C GLU A 150 -3.63 -6.47 -7.20
N ASN A 151 -3.45 -7.64 -6.61
CA ASN A 151 -4.42 -8.73 -6.59
C ASN A 151 -5.15 -8.87 -5.24
N ILE A 152 -5.07 -7.86 -4.37
CA ILE A 152 -5.63 -7.96 -3.01
C ILE A 152 -7.13 -8.28 -3.01
N GLU A 153 -7.93 -7.67 -3.92
CA GLU A 153 -9.35 -7.97 -3.99
C GLU A 153 -9.61 -9.42 -4.42
N GLU A 154 -8.84 -9.95 -5.37
CA GLU A 154 -8.98 -11.32 -5.83
C GLU A 154 -8.67 -12.30 -4.69
N VAL A 155 -7.59 -12.06 -3.95
CA VAL A 155 -7.21 -12.87 -2.78
C VAL A 155 -8.31 -12.81 -1.72
N LEU A 156 -8.73 -11.61 -1.31
CA LEU A 156 -9.74 -11.45 -0.25
C LEU A 156 -11.12 -11.98 -0.66
N ASN A 157 -11.47 -11.94 -1.94
CA ASN A 157 -12.71 -12.53 -2.46
C ASN A 157 -12.62 -14.06 -2.57
N ALA A 158 -11.44 -14.60 -2.90
CA ALA A 158 -11.18 -16.04 -2.95
C ALA A 158 -11.13 -16.67 -1.56
N SER A 159 -10.70 -15.93 -0.53
CA SER A 159 -10.65 -16.35 0.89
C SER A 159 -12.01 -16.75 1.49
N GLY A 160 -13.12 -16.65 0.74
CA GLY A 160 -14.38 -17.30 1.07
C GLY A 160 -14.35 -18.83 0.95
N PHE A 161 -13.31 -19.39 0.31
CA PHE A 161 -12.93 -20.81 0.39
C PHE A 161 -11.50 -20.88 0.95
N ALA A 162 -11.30 -21.76 1.93
CA ALA A 162 -10.10 -21.84 2.76
C ALA A 162 -8.78 -21.68 1.98
N VAL A 163 -7.93 -20.76 2.44
CA VAL A 163 -6.55 -20.61 1.95
C VAL A 163 -5.68 -21.65 2.69
N PRO A 164 -4.92 -22.51 2.00
CA PRO A 164 -3.90 -23.31 2.65
C PRO A 164 -2.76 -22.39 3.12
N SER A 165 -2.38 -22.51 4.39
CA SER A 165 -1.21 -21.82 4.94
C SER A 165 0.02 -22.13 4.10
N PHE A 166 0.68 -21.09 3.58
CA PHE A 166 2.05 -21.21 3.08
C PHE A 166 3.00 -21.09 4.27
N GLU A 167 3.43 -22.24 4.80
CA GLU A 167 4.61 -22.30 5.66
C GLU A 167 5.85 -21.99 4.80
N TYR A 168 6.64 -21.01 5.24
CA TYR A 168 7.98 -20.78 4.72
C TYR A 168 8.90 -21.88 5.27
N GLU A 169 9.19 -22.90 4.47
CA GLU A 169 10.27 -23.85 4.76
C GLU A 169 11.62 -23.12 4.68
N THR A 170 12.24 -22.96 5.85
CA THR A 170 13.67 -22.64 5.98
C THR A 170 14.45 -23.96 5.98
N GLY A 171 15.41 -24.07 5.08
CA GLY A 171 15.96 -25.37 4.66
C GLY A 171 17.04 -26.02 5.55
N LYS A 172 17.34 -27.27 5.15
CA LYS A 172 18.44 -28.22 5.48
C LYS A 172 18.24 -29.02 6.79
N LYS A 173 18.36 -30.37 6.83
CA LYS A 173 19.27 -31.30 6.12
C LYS A 173 18.81 -32.78 6.21
N ASP A 174 19.21 -33.56 5.21
CA ASP A 174 19.38 -35.03 5.07
C ASP A 174 18.89 -36.01 6.15
N SER A 175 18.05 -36.99 5.74
CA SER A 175 18.37 -38.44 5.73
C SER A 175 17.21 -39.25 5.12
N ALA A 176 17.49 -40.02 4.07
CA ALA A 176 16.64 -41.11 3.55
C ALA A 176 17.06 -42.44 4.23
N PRO A 177 16.43 -43.63 3.99
CA PRO A 177 15.37 -43.92 3.01
C PRO A 177 14.27 -44.94 3.46
N HIS A 178 13.27 -45.08 2.58
CA HIS A 178 12.57 -46.32 2.20
C HIS A 178 11.29 -46.76 2.94
N VAL A 179 10.13 -46.65 2.26
CA VAL A 179 9.07 -47.69 2.08
C VAL A 179 8.34 -47.37 0.76
N ALA A 180 8.71 -48.03 -0.33
CA ALA A 180 7.90 -49.04 -1.05
C ALA A 180 6.59 -48.50 -1.66
N ALA A 181 6.57 -48.51 -3.00
CA ALA A 181 5.46 -48.12 -3.84
C ALA A 181 4.45 -49.27 -4.01
N GLU A 182 3.16 -48.95 -4.01
CA GLU A 182 2.13 -49.65 -4.77
C GLU A 182 1.17 -48.61 -5.40
N PRO A 183 0.63 -48.85 -6.61
CA PRO A 183 -0.15 -47.87 -7.37
C PRO A 183 -1.67 -48.08 -7.18
N GLU A 184 -2.37 -47.08 -6.65
CA GLU A 184 -3.85 -47.05 -6.65
C GLU A 184 -4.39 -46.23 -7.83
N PRO A 185 -5.28 -46.79 -8.68
CA PRO A 185 -5.92 -46.06 -9.77
C PRO A 185 -7.19 -45.37 -9.25
N GLY A 186 -7.12 -44.06 -9.02
CA GLY A 186 -8.29 -43.30 -8.57
C GLY A 186 -8.04 -41.80 -8.50
N ALA A 187 -7.84 -41.14 -9.64
CA ALA A 187 -7.69 -39.69 -9.69
C ALA A 187 -9.01 -39.01 -9.25
N SER A 188 -9.05 -38.48 -8.03
CA SER A 188 -10.12 -37.59 -7.59
C SER A 188 -10.22 -36.37 -8.51
N PRO A 189 -11.43 -35.89 -8.88
CA PRO A 189 -11.64 -34.75 -9.77
C PRO A 189 -10.88 -33.47 -9.35
N ALA A 190 -10.66 -33.31 -8.04
CA ALA A 190 -9.89 -32.21 -7.47
C ALA A 190 -8.41 -32.20 -7.88
N HIS A 191 -7.78 -33.38 -8.05
CA HIS A 191 -6.36 -33.48 -8.42
C HIS A 191 -6.15 -33.18 -9.92
N ALA A 192 -7.10 -33.58 -10.76
CA ALA A 192 -7.09 -33.26 -12.19
C ALA A 192 -7.32 -31.75 -12.44
N ALA A 193 -8.24 -31.13 -11.69
CA ALA A 193 -8.47 -29.68 -11.74
C ALA A 193 -7.23 -28.89 -11.30
N MET A 194 -6.55 -29.32 -10.24
CA MET A 194 -5.33 -28.70 -9.74
C MET A 194 -4.16 -28.81 -10.73
N LEU A 195 -4.01 -29.94 -11.42
CA LEU A 195 -3.00 -30.11 -12.48
C LEU A 195 -3.27 -29.20 -13.68
N GLN A 196 -4.54 -29.05 -14.07
CA GLN A 196 -4.95 -28.17 -15.17
C GLN A 196 -4.73 -26.68 -14.83
N GLU A 197 -5.01 -26.27 -13.60
CA GLU A 197 -4.73 -24.93 -13.11
C GLU A 197 -3.22 -24.64 -13.08
N ASN A 198 -2.40 -25.62 -12.65
CA ASN A 198 -0.95 -25.50 -12.64
C ASN A 198 -0.37 -25.36 -14.07
N GLU A 199 -0.90 -26.12 -15.04
CA GLU A 199 -0.54 -25.96 -16.45
C GLU A 199 -0.93 -24.57 -16.99
N PHE A 200 -2.13 -24.08 -16.67
CA PHE A 200 -2.58 -22.76 -17.09
C PHE A 200 -1.70 -21.65 -16.51
N LEU A 201 -1.37 -21.75 -15.22
CA LEU A 201 -0.47 -20.82 -14.54
C LEU A 201 0.92 -20.82 -15.17
N LYS A 202 1.50 -21.99 -15.46
CA LYS A 202 2.80 -22.09 -16.16
C LYS A 202 2.78 -21.40 -17.52
N ARG A 203 1.72 -21.57 -18.31
CA ARG A 203 1.56 -20.90 -19.61
C ARG A 203 1.46 -19.38 -19.44
N LYS A 204 0.70 -18.91 -18.45
CA LYS A 204 0.53 -17.47 -18.17
C LYS A 204 1.82 -16.83 -17.66
N VAL A 205 2.59 -17.53 -16.82
CA VAL A 205 3.92 -17.09 -16.38
C VAL A 205 4.87 -16.95 -17.57
N ASN A 206 4.91 -17.94 -18.47
CA ASN A 206 5.76 -17.86 -19.65
C ASN A 206 5.36 -16.72 -20.59
N GLN A 207 4.05 -16.47 -20.74
CA GLN A 207 3.55 -15.33 -21.52
C GLN A 207 3.97 -13.99 -20.89
N LEU A 208 3.80 -13.82 -19.58
CA LEU A 208 4.19 -12.59 -18.87
C LEU A 208 5.71 -12.36 -18.95
N VAL A 209 6.53 -13.42 -18.85
CA VAL A 209 7.98 -13.33 -19.03
C VAL A 209 8.33 -12.84 -20.44
N ALA A 210 7.62 -13.32 -21.47
CA ALA A 210 7.81 -12.86 -22.84
C ALA A 210 7.42 -11.37 -22.99
N GLU A 211 6.28 -10.96 -22.45
CA GLU A 211 5.82 -9.56 -22.49
C GLU A 211 6.77 -8.62 -21.73
N VAL A 212 7.27 -9.02 -20.56
CA VAL A 212 8.27 -8.25 -19.80
C VAL A 212 9.56 -8.07 -20.61
N ASN A 213 10.01 -9.10 -21.32
CA ASN A 213 11.20 -9.01 -22.16
C ASN A 213 10.97 -8.08 -23.36
N THR A 214 9.81 -8.15 -24.00
CA THR A 214 9.42 -7.23 -25.09
C THR A 214 9.39 -5.79 -24.61
N LEU A 215 8.71 -5.52 -23.47
CA LEU A 215 8.64 -4.17 -22.90
C LEU A 215 10.00 -3.63 -22.49
N LYS A 216 10.89 -4.47 -21.94
CA LYS A 216 12.28 -4.05 -21.64
C LYS A 216 13.03 -3.65 -22.90
N ASN A 217 12.86 -4.39 -23.99
CA ASN A 217 13.49 -4.09 -25.27
C ASN A 217 12.96 -2.76 -25.85
N GLU A 218 11.63 -2.57 -25.86
CA GLU A 218 11.01 -1.32 -26.30
C GLU A 218 11.47 -0.11 -25.46
N ASN A 219 11.55 -0.28 -24.13
CA ASN A 219 12.01 0.77 -23.23
C ASN A 219 13.50 1.12 -23.46
N SER A 220 14.32 0.13 -23.82
CA SER A 220 15.70 0.37 -24.25
C SER A 220 15.76 1.20 -25.53
N ILE A 221 15.00 0.82 -26.56
CA ILE A 221 14.94 1.53 -27.84
C ILE A 221 14.45 2.98 -27.66
N LEU A 222 13.44 3.18 -26.81
CA LEU A 222 12.92 4.52 -26.51
C LEU A 222 13.95 5.39 -25.79
N LYS A 223 14.73 4.82 -24.86
CA LYS A 223 15.84 5.53 -24.19
C LYS A 223 16.93 5.91 -25.18
N ASP A 224 17.28 5.04 -26.11
CA ASP A 224 18.28 5.33 -27.14
C ASP A 224 17.82 6.44 -28.09
N LYS A 225 16.56 6.39 -28.55
CA LYS A 225 15.95 7.47 -29.34
C LYS A 225 15.93 8.79 -28.58
N LEU A 226 15.59 8.77 -27.29
CA LEU A 226 15.55 9.97 -26.45
C LEU A 226 16.97 10.54 -26.22
N SER A 227 17.98 9.68 -26.09
CA SER A 227 19.39 10.09 -26.05
C SER A 227 19.84 10.73 -27.37
N GLN A 228 19.43 10.17 -28.50
CA GLN A 228 19.77 10.68 -29.83
C GLN A 228 19.14 12.05 -30.08
N ILE A 229 17.89 12.27 -29.67
CA ILE A 229 17.22 13.58 -29.73
C ILE A 229 17.97 14.61 -28.87
N LYS A 230 18.38 14.24 -27.65
CA LYS A 230 19.16 15.10 -26.76
C LYS A 230 20.56 15.47 -27.26
N LYS A 231 21.10 14.74 -28.24
CA LYS A 231 22.41 15.06 -28.86
C LYS A 231 22.27 16.00 -30.06
N ILE A 232 21.07 16.17 -30.60
CA ILE A 232 20.79 16.96 -31.81
C ILE A 232 20.11 18.29 -31.44
N ALA A 233 19.45 18.37 -30.28
CA ALA A 233 18.95 19.60 -29.65
C ALA A 233 20.00 20.23 -28.74
#